data_AF-A0A2V7CIY7-F1
#
_entry.id   AF-A0A2V7CIY7-F1
#
_cell.length_a   1.000
_cell.length_b   1.000
_cell.length_c   1.000
_cell.angle_alpha   90.00
_cell.angle_beta   90.00
_cell.angle_gamma   90.00
#
_symmetry.space_group_name_H-M   'P 1'
#
loop_
_entity.id
_entity.type
_entity.pdbx_description
1 polymer ?
#
loop_
_entity_poly.entity_id
_entity_poly.type
_entity_poly.pdbx_seq_one_letter_code
_entity_poly.pdbx_strand_id
1 'polypeptide(L)'
;MPMLPKGHQTALVVAVAAAFLLGFAEWHAMQATDRAPRLLTGELWQRMSPDAKVAFVWGIGNLVDLEWAQTGAAGAVDKSFIPSLVRGLRGHSINDVVRKIDEYYATHPGELEGPVIDAIFQTVVIPAIRADDDGGKKAVTGKKTE
;
A
#
# COMPACT_ATOMS: atom_id res chain seq x y z
N MET A 1 67.36 -14.06 6.92
CA MET A 1 66.01 -13.48 7.08
C MET A 1 66.03 -12.05 6.58
N PRO A 2 65.47 -11.72 5.41
CA PRO A 2 65.36 -10.32 5.01
C PRO A 2 64.18 -9.67 5.75
N MET A 3 64.48 -8.75 6.65
CA MET A 3 63.49 -7.84 7.23
C MET A 3 63.04 -6.84 6.15
N LEU A 4 61.73 -6.82 5.87
CA LEU A 4 61.16 -5.80 4.98
C LEU A 4 61.31 -4.39 5.58
N PRO A 5 61.59 -3.37 4.75
CA PRO A 5 61.73 -1.98 5.20
C PRO A 5 60.40 -1.41 5.71
N LYS A 6 60.44 -0.78 6.89
CA LYS A 6 59.28 -0.24 7.63
C LYS A 6 58.42 0.76 6.83
N GLY A 7 58.97 1.39 5.79
CA GLY A 7 58.27 2.39 4.96
C GLY A 7 57.19 1.81 4.04
N HIS A 8 57.26 0.53 3.70
CA HIS A 8 56.25 -0.09 2.81
C HIS A 8 55.02 -0.56 3.59
N GLN A 9 55.16 -0.86 4.88
CA GLN A 9 54.04 -1.30 5.73
C GLN A 9 53.12 -0.13 6.10
N THR A 10 53.65 1.07 6.34
CA THR A 10 52.85 2.27 6.62
C THR A 10 52.08 2.75 5.39
N ALA A 11 52.68 2.71 4.20
CA ALA A 11 52.00 3.08 2.96
C ALA A 11 50.86 2.10 2.60
N LEU A 12 51.05 0.79 2.85
CA LEU A 12 50.04 -0.23 2.59
C LEU A 12 48.84 -0.12 3.56
N VAL A 13 49.07 0.15 4.84
CA VAL A 13 48.01 0.29 5.85
C VAL A 13 47.13 1.53 5.61
N VAL A 14 47.73 2.65 5.19
CA VAL A 14 46.98 3.88 4.87
C VAL A 14 46.14 3.72 3.60
N ALA A 15 46.66 3.02 2.58
CA ALA A 15 45.93 2.75 1.34
C ALA A 15 44.71 1.83 1.55
N VAL A 16 44.84 0.81 2.41
CA VAL A 16 43.71 -0.07 2.76
C VAL A 16 42.65 0.69 3.58
N ALA A 17 43.04 1.53 4.55
CA ALA A 17 42.10 2.32 5.34
C ALA A 17 41.30 3.35 4.50
N ALA A 18 41.94 3.97 3.50
CA ALA A 18 41.27 4.91 2.60
C ALA A 18 40.27 4.22 1.64
N ALA A 19 40.58 3.01 1.17
CA ALA A 19 39.69 2.23 0.32
C ALA A 19 38.44 1.73 1.08
N PHE A 20 38.57 1.41 2.36
CA PHE A 20 37.42 1.05 3.20
C PHE A 20 36.48 2.25 3.49
N LEU A 21 37.01 3.47 3.64
CA LEU A 21 36.19 4.66 3.90
C LEU A 21 35.43 5.17 2.66
N LEU A 22 35.99 4.99 1.46
CA LEU A 22 35.29 5.31 0.21
C LEU A 22 34.20 4.27 -0.13
N GLY A 23 34.49 2.98 0.07
CA GLY A 23 33.50 1.92 -0.15
C GLY A 23 32.32 1.97 0.82
N PHE A 24 32.52 2.44 2.06
CA PHE A 24 31.44 2.59 3.03
C PHE A 24 30.50 3.77 2.70
N ALA A 25 31.02 4.89 2.20
CA ALA A 25 30.20 6.03 1.77
C ALA A 25 29.31 5.66 0.57
N GLU A 26 29.84 4.88 -0.38
CA GLU A 26 29.08 4.35 -1.52
C GLU A 26 28.04 3.29 -1.09
N TRP A 27 28.34 2.47 -0.08
CA TRP A 27 27.40 1.52 0.53
C TRP A 27 26.21 2.21 1.21
N HIS A 28 26.42 3.38 1.82
CA HIS A 28 25.33 4.17 2.42
C HIS A 28 24.46 4.88 1.39
N ALA A 29 25.04 5.37 0.29
CA ALA A 29 24.27 5.99 -0.80
C ALA A 29 23.30 5.01 -1.48
N MET A 30 23.66 3.73 -1.57
CA MET A 30 22.80 2.68 -2.12
C MET A 30 21.61 2.32 -1.19
N GLN A 31 21.69 2.63 0.10
CA GLN A 31 20.62 2.35 1.09
C GLN A 31 19.66 3.52 1.32
N ALA A 32 19.95 4.73 0.83
CA ALA A 32 19.14 5.92 1.05
C ALA A 32 18.18 6.23 -0.12
N THR A 33 17.50 5.21 -0.63
CA THR A 33 16.28 5.44 -1.42
C THR A 33 15.09 5.01 -0.58
N ASP A 34 14.61 5.97 0.20
CA ASP A 34 13.29 5.97 0.82
C ASP A 34 12.21 6.14 -0.28
N ARG A 35 12.25 5.28 -1.31
CA ARG A 35 11.15 5.22 -2.28
C ARG A 35 10.06 4.45 -1.59
N ALA A 36 9.11 5.18 -1.00
CA ALA A 36 7.75 4.68 -0.89
C ALA A 36 7.41 3.94 -2.20
N PRO A 37 6.83 2.73 -2.13
CA PRO A 37 6.53 1.95 -3.33
C PRO A 37 5.68 2.81 -4.28
N ARG A 38 6.02 2.80 -5.57
CA ARG A 38 5.20 3.46 -6.58
C ARG A 38 3.83 2.80 -6.55
N LEU A 39 2.80 3.56 -6.17
CA LEU A 39 1.43 3.08 -6.16
C LEU A 39 0.88 3.03 -7.59
N LEU A 40 -0.03 2.10 -7.83
CA LEU A 40 -0.76 2.01 -9.08
C LEU A 40 -1.65 3.26 -9.23
N THR A 41 -1.45 4.05 -10.27
CA THR A 41 -2.23 5.26 -10.56
C THR A 41 -3.39 4.97 -11.50
N GLY A 42 -4.35 5.89 -11.56
CA GLY A 42 -5.44 5.86 -12.55
C GLY A 42 -4.96 5.82 -14.00
N GLU A 43 -3.86 6.52 -14.29
CA GLU A 43 -3.27 6.54 -15.63
C GLU A 43 -2.78 5.15 -16.07
N LEU A 44 -2.09 4.42 -15.18
CA LEU A 44 -1.66 3.06 -15.47
C LEU A 44 -2.85 2.09 -15.44
N TRP A 45 -3.78 2.27 -14.51
CA TRP A 45 -5.01 1.50 -14.42
C TRP A 45 -5.79 1.49 -15.74
N GLN A 46 -6.00 2.64 -16.37
CA GLN A 46 -6.72 2.73 -17.64
C GLN A 46 -6.06 1.95 -18.79
N ARG A 47 -4.75 1.72 -18.71
CA ARG A 47 -3.98 0.96 -19.72
C ARG A 47 -3.88 -0.53 -19.41
N MET A 48 -4.24 -0.97 -18.21
CA MET A 48 -4.17 -2.37 -17.81
C MET A 48 -5.22 -3.21 -18.54
N SER A 49 -4.88 -4.47 -18.81
CA SER A 49 -5.86 -5.44 -19.27
C SER A 49 -6.94 -5.67 -18.21
N PRO A 50 -8.15 -6.12 -18.60
CA PRO A 50 -9.20 -6.48 -17.65
C PRO A 50 -8.72 -7.48 -16.59
N ASP A 51 -8.00 -8.52 -17.00
CA ASP A 51 -7.48 -9.54 -16.09
C ASP A 51 -6.46 -8.98 -15.09
N ALA A 52 -5.63 -8.01 -15.50
CA ALA A 52 -4.66 -7.39 -14.62
C ALA A 52 -5.35 -6.51 -13.55
N LYS A 53 -6.45 -5.82 -13.93
CA LYS A 53 -7.28 -5.06 -12.97
C LYS A 53 -7.93 -5.99 -11.96
N VAL A 54 -8.49 -7.10 -12.43
CA VAL A 54 -9.08 -8.15 -11.59
C VAL A 54 -8.04 -8.73 -10.63
N ALA A 55 -6.84 -9.07 -11.12
CA ALA A 55 -5.76 -9.60 -10.30
C ALA A 55 -5.29 -8.60 -9.23
N PHE A 56 -5.23 -7.30 -9.54
CA PHE A 56 -4.91 -6.28 -8.54
C PHE A 56 -5.94 -6.24 -7.41
N VAL A 57 -7.24 -6.25 -7.74
CA VAL A 57 -8.31 -6.25 -6.73
C VAL A 57 -8.31 -7.54 -5.90
N TRP A 58 -8.05 -8.69 -6.52
CA TRP A 58 -7.80 -9.94 -5.78
C TRP A 58 -6.63 -9.83 -4.80
N GLY A 59 -5.53 -9.17 -5.21
CA GLY A 59 -4.39 -8.92 -4.34
C GLY A 59 -4.74 -8.10 -3.09
N ILE A 60 -5.60 -7.08 -3.25
CA ILE A 60 -6.14 -6.32 -2.12
C ILE A 60 -7.02 -7.19 -1.22
N GLY A 61 -7.89 -8.03 -1.79
CA GLY A 61 -8.70 -8.98 -1.03
C GLY A 61 -7.85 -9.94 -0.19
N ASN A 62 -6.77 -10.48 -0.76
CA ASN A 62 -5.85 -11.36 -0.03
C ASN A 62 -5.13 -10.64 1.13
N LEU A 63 -4.80 -9.36 0.97
CA LEU A 63 -4.20 -8.56 2.05
C LEU A 63 -5.17 -8.36 3.21
N VAL A 64 -6.45 -8.15 2.88
CA VAL A 64 -7.52 -8.05 3.87
C VAL A 64 -7.68 -9.35 4.65
N ASP A 65 -7.70 -10.49 3.95
CA ASP A 65 -7.80 -11.81 4.59
C ASP A 65 -6.60 -12.11 5.49
N LEU A 66 -5.38 -11.74 5.05
CA LEU A 66 -4.15 -11.90 5.83
C LEU A 66 -4.21 -11.12 7.15
N GLU A 67 -4.58 -9.85 7.11
CA GLU A 67 -4.71 -9.03 8.31
C GLU A 67 -5.79 -9.60 9.23
N TRP A 68 -6.97 -9.94 8.71
CA TRP A 68 -8.05 -10.53 9.49
C TRP A 68 -7.60 -11.80 10.23
N ALA A 69 -6.83 -12.65 9.56
CA ALA A 69 -6.24 -13.85 10.15
C ALA A 69 -5.21 -13.53 11.25
N GLN A 70 -4.47 -12.42 11.15
CA GLN A 70 -3.46 -12.03 12.13
C GLN A 70 -4.04 -11.33 13.37
N THR A 71 -5.01 -10.42 13.19
CA THR A 71 -5.54 -9.62 14.31
C THR A 71 -6.76 -10.24 14.99
N GLY A 72 -7.41 -11.21 14.33
CA GLY A 72 -8.66 -11.83 14.81
C GLY A 72 -9.81 -10.84 14.92
N ALA A 73 -11.01 -11.33 15.27
CA ALA A 73 -12.22 -10.49 15.37
C ALA A 73 -12.17 -9.41 16.47
N ALA A 74 -11.19 -9.48 17.40
CA ALA A 74 -11.09 -8.62 18.57
C ALA A 74 -9.97 -7.56 18.49
N GLY A 75 -9.10 -7.64 17.48
CA GLY A 75 -7.97 -6.72 17.32
C GLY A 75 -8.17 -5.80 16.14
N ALA A 76 -9.05 -4.80 16.23
CA ALA A 76 -8.77 -3.63 15.42
C ALA A 76 -7.52 -3.00 16.04
N VAL A 77 -6.38 -2.99 15.34
CA VAL A 77 -5.37 -1.99 15.68
C VAL A 77 -6.10 -0.66 15.45
N ASP A 78 -6.23 0.17 16.49
CA ASP A 78 -6.97 1.46 16.45
C ASP A 78 -6.46 2.45 15.35
N LYS A 79 -5.47 2.04 14.55
CA LYS A 79 -4.85 2.77 13.45
C LYS A 79 -4.89 2.02 12.10
N SER A 80 -5.53 0.85 12.00
CA SER A 80 -5.63 0.09 10.75
C SER A 80 -6.82 0.54 9.90
N PHE A 81 -6.60 0.75 8.61
CA PHE A 81 -7.68 1.02 7.64
C PHE A 81 -8.36 -0.26 7.14
N ILE A 82 -7.80 -1.43 7.47
CA ILE A 82 -8.29 -2.73 6.99
C ILE A 82 -9.71 -3.04 7.45
N PRO A 83 -10.16 -2.75 8.70
CA PRO A 83 -11.56 -2.98 9.09
C PRO A 83 -12.56 -2.23 8.21
N SER A 84 -12.20 -1.02 7.77
CA SER A 84 -13.00 -0.24 6.81
C SER A 84 -13.00 -0.91 5.45
N LEU A 85 -11.85 -1.40 4.98
CA LEU A 85 -11.74 -2.13 3.71
C LEU A 85 -12.59 -3.41 3.70
N VAL A 86 -12.51 -4.24 4.75
CA VAL A 86 -13.34 -5.45 4.94
C VAL A 86 -14.82 -5.10 4.81
N ARG A 87 -15.25 -4.10 5.58
CA ARG A 87 -16.66 -3.68 5.63
C ARG A 87 -17.12 -3.12 4.28
N GLY A 88 -16.26 -2.33 3.64
CA GLY A 88 -16.54 -1.67 2.38
C GLY A 88 -16.60 -2.60 1.18
N LEU A 89 -15.72 -3.59 1.13
CA LEU A 89 -15.69 -4.58 0.05
C LEU A 89 -16.75 -5.68 0.21
N ARG A 90 -17.30 -5.86 1.41
CA ARG A 90 -18.31 -6.87 1.69
C ARG A 90 -19.54 -6.69 0.80
N GLY A 91 -19.90 -7.73 0.07
CA GLY A 91 -21.08 -7.74 -0.82
C GLY A 91 -20.81 -7.20 -2.23
N HIS A 92 -19.60 -6.74 -2.54
CA HIS A 92 -19.18 -6.43 -3.90
C HIS A 92 -18.45 -7.61 -4.54
N SER A 93 -18.80 -7.95 -5.78
CA SER A 93 -17.96 -8.86 -6.56
C SER A 93 -16.67 -8.15 -7.00
N ILE A 94 -15.60 -8.90 -7.27
CA ILE A 94 -14.35 -8.33 -7.77
C ILE A 94 -14.58 -7.51 -9.05
N ASN A 95 -15.42 -8.02 -9.96
CA ASN A 95 -15.75 -7.33 -11.20
C ASN A 95 -16.55 -6.04 -10.95
N ASP A 96 -17.41 -5.99 -9.93
CA ASP A 96 -18.11 -4.76 -9.56
C ASP A 96 -17.16 -3.69 -9.04
N VAL A 97 -16.16 -4.09 -8.25
CA VAL A 97 -15.11 -3.18 -7.77
C VAL A 97 -14.32 -2.62 -8.95
N VAL A 98 -13.86 -3.48 -9.87
CA VAL A 98 -13.15 -3.05 -11.09
C VAL A 98 -13.98 -2.05 -11.89
N ARG A 99 -15.26 -2.37 -12.14
CA ARG A 99 -16.17 -1.51 -12.89
C ARG A 99 -16.34 -0.14 -12.24
N LYS A 100 -16.51 -0.08 -10.91
CA LYS A 100 -16.63 1.19 -10.17
C LYS A 100 -15.38 2.06 -10.27
N ILE A 101 -14.19 1.45 -10.27
CA ILE A 101 -12.93 2.18 -10.44
C ILE A 101 -12.79 2.69 -11.89
N ASP A 102 -13.17 1.89 -12.88
CA ASP A 102 -13.21 2.30 -14.28
C ASP A 102 -14.14 3.51 -14.49
N GLU A 103 -15.35 3.44 -13.95
CA GLU A 103 -16.34 4.54 -13.98
C GLU A 103 -15.80 5.80 -13.29
N TYR A 104 -15.11 5.66 -12.16
CA TYR A 104 -14.53 6.77 -11.43
C TYR A 104 -13.51 7.54 -12.27
N TYR A 105 -12.50 6.86 -12.83
CA TYR A 105 -11.49 7.55 -13.63
C TYR A 105 -12.02 8.04 -14.98
N ALA A 106 -13.06 7.40 -15.53
CA ALA A 106 -13.74 7.89 -16.73
C ALA A 106 -14.49 9.21 -16.47
N THR A 107 -15.03 9.39 -15.26
CA THR A 107 -15.79 10.58 -14.87
C THR A 107 -14.95 11.67 -14.19
N HIS A 108 -13.72 11.33 -13.77
CA HIS A 108 -12.79 12.23 -13.07
C HIS A 108 -11.42 12.26 -13.79
N PRO A 109 -11.32 12.81 -15.01
CA PRO A 109 -10.06 12.82 -15.78
C PRO A 109 -8.95 13.66 -15.14
N GLY A 110 -9.27 14.52 -14.15
CA GLY A 110 -8.27 15.27 -13.37
C GLY A 110 -7.60 14.46 -12.25
N GLU A 111 -8.10 13.24 -11.96
CA GLU A 111 -7.66 12.42 -10.82
C GLU A 111 -6.73 11.26 -11.26
N LEU A 112 -6.28 11.23 -12.51
CA LEU A 112 -5.53 10.08 -13.07
C LEU A 112 -4.18 9.83 -12.40
N GLU A 113 -3.57 10.86 -11.82
CA GLU A 113 -2.35 10.73 -11.04
C GLU A 113 -2.59 10.12 -9.65
N GLY A 114 -3.84 10.14 -9.19
CA GLY A 114 -4.25 9.58 -7.90
C GLY A 114 -4.12 8.05 -7.87
N PRO A 115 -3.77 7.48 -6.71
CA PRO A 115 -3.58 6.03 -6.59
C PRO A 115 -4.93 5.29 -6.60
N VAL A 116 -4.95 4.10 -7.20
CA VAL A 116 -6.15 3.26 -7.34
C VAL A 116 -6.73 2.87 -5.99
N ILE A 117 -5.91 2.75 -4.95
CA ILE A 117 -6.41 2.47 -3.60
C ILE A 117 -7.33 3.59 -3.10
N ASP A 118 -7.03 4.86 -3.40
CA ASP A 118 -7.90 5.96 -3.03
C ASP A 118 -9.22 5.92 -3.81
N ALA A 119 -9.18 5.55 -5.09
CA ALA A 119 -10.37 5.31 -5.89
C ALA A 119 -11.25 4.18 -5.31
N ILE A 120 -10.65 3.08 -4.82
CA ILE A 120 -11.38 2.02 -4.09
C ILE A 120 -12.08 2.60 -2.86
N PHE A 121 -11.40 3.46 -2.09
CA PHE A 121 -12.00 4.10 -0.93
C PHE A 121 -13.19 4.99 -1.29
N GLN A 122 -13.02 5.86 -2.28
CA GLN A 122 -14.07 6.81 -2.69
C GLN A 122 -15.30 6.12 -3.29
N THR A 123 -15.10 5.04 -4.04
CA THR A 123 -16.16 4.44 -4.89
C THR A 123 -16.87 3.24 -4.26
N VAL A 124 -16.18 2.55 -3.35
CA VAL A 124 -16.66 1.31 -2.73
C VAL A 124 -16.73 1.45 -1.21
N VAL A 125 -15.62 1.79 -0.56
CA VAL A 125 -15.51 1.67 0.90
C VAL A 125 -16.31 2.73 1.65
N ILE A 126 -16.06 4.00 1.34
CA ILE A 126 -16.69 5.11 2.04
C ILE A 126 -18.23 5.10 1.85
N PRO A 127 -18.77 4.87 0.63
CA PRO A 127 -20.22 4.75 0.44
C PRO A 127 -20.85 3.64 1.28
N ALA A 128 -20.22 2.47 1.36
CA ALA A 128 -20.73 1.34 2.13
C ALA A 128 -20.77 1.65 3.64
N ILE A 129 -19.72 2.28 4.18
CA ILE A 129 -19.67 2.66 5.60
C ILE A 129 -20.78 3.65 5.95
N ARG A 130 -21.02 4.65 5.10
CA ARG A 130 -22.10 5.63 5.31
C ARG A 130 -23.47 4.98 5.30
N ALA A 131 -23.71 4.03 4.38
CA ALA A 131 -24.97 3.30 4.30
C ALA A 131 -25.23 2.46 5.57
N ASP A 132 -24.21 1.79 6.10
CA ASP A 132 -24.30 1.02 7.35
C ASP A 132 -24.65 1.93 8.56
N ASP A 133 -23.99 3.08 8.68
CA ASP A 133 -24.22 4.04 9.76
C ASP A 133 -25.66 4.60 9.73
N ASP A 134 -26.17 4.90 8.54
CA ASP A 134 -27.54 5.41 8.35
C ASP A 134 -28.60 4.33 8.63
N GLY A 135 -28.33 3.07 8.25
CA GLY A 135 -29.18 1.94 8.60
C GLY A 135 -29.27 1.72 10.12
N GLY A 136 -28.14 1.83 10.83
CA GLY A 136 -28.08 1.74 12.29
C GLY A 136 -28.89 2.83 12.99
N LYS A 137 -28.79 4.09 12.52
CA LYS A 137 -29.57 5.22 13.07
C LYS A 137 -31.08 5.00 12.90
N LYS A 138 -31.55 4.54 11.74
CA LYS A 138 -32.98 4.28 11.50
C LYS A 138 -33.54 3.18 12.39
N ALA A 139 -32.78 2.10 12.61
CA ALA A 139 -33.20 0.98 13.47
C ALA A 139 -33.36 1.40 14.95
N VAL A 140 -32.48 2.29 15.45
CA VAL A 140 -32.55 2.80 16.83
C VAL A 140 -33.74 3.75 17.02
N THR A 141 -34.05 4.58 16.02
CA THR A 141 -35.21 5.49 16.08
C THR A 141 -36.54 4.75 15.96
N GLY A 142 -36.61 3.69 15.15
CA GLY A 142 -37.84 2.90 14.98
C GLY A 142 -38.24 2.07 16.21
N LYS A 143 -37.30 1.77 17.11
CA LYS A 143 -37.54 0.97 18.33
C LYS A 143 -38.08 1.79 19.52
N LYS A 144 -38.21 3.11 19.38
CA LYS A 144 -38.61 4.02 20.48
C LYS A 144 -40.11 4.39 20.43
N THR A 145 -40.89 3.76 19.57
CA THR A 145 -42.32 4.07 19.35
C THR A 145 -43.27 2.86 19.50
N GLU A 146 -42.82 1.76 20.10
CA GLU A 146 -43.69 0.65 20.50
C GLU A 146 -43.85 0.57 22.03
#